data_AF-A0A1H4AAI9-F1
#
_entry.id   AF-A0A1H4AAI9-F1
#
_cell.length_a   1.000
_cell.length_b   1.000
_cell.length_c   1.000
_cell.angle_alpha   90.00
_cell.angle_beta   90.00
_cell.angle_gamma   90.00
#
_symmetry.space_group_name_H-M   'P 1'
#
loop_
_entity.id
_entity.type
_entity.pdbx_description
1 polymer ?
#
loop_
_entity_poly.entity_id
_entity_poly.type
_entity_poly.pdbx_seq_one_letter_code
_entity_poly.pdbx_strand_id
1 'polypeptide(L)'
;MTNCDRDILAVLMAAVPPEPWPQWFTDALDRGLGAVCLFATNTVGGLRETERLIDHLRQRQPDIIVAIDEEGGDVTRLQAEDGSALPNACATGVAQARERGRYLGDLLAACDIDLNLAPVVDVATEAANPVVGVRSFSSDPETVTRAGAETIAGLAERGRASCLKHFPGHGDTRTDSHAATPRVLGDRKAIATTHLAPFAALASDVDAIMTGHIEVPALGEGVASLSPWAYELIRSLGFTGPILTDALDMAGAGEDPALTERGLTPIAARAYRALVAGADLLCLGAPPREHEIFTGGYEAVQAALFDGAIDRAGLAQRAARIATLRRPATRARVDEAAALEFGTSCALAHARAIGDVVRTAAFDLLDVRSRPAYAAATTAPAIADFAASRDARIYLELAAVPADRDLIIITRNPATDAAERDRLDAALAERGDALVLHTGLAAAAPEARHVLAIQGVSRAHLAAADLLLRGEATCGS
;
A
#
# COMPACT_ATOMS: atom_id res chain seq x y z
N MET A 1 17.59 -7.66 -33.02
CA MET A 1 16.69 -6.91 -32.12
C MET A 1 16.40 -5.58 -32.76
N THR A 2 15.13 -5.22 -32.97
CA THR A 2 14.77 -3.84 -33.30
C THR A 2 14.89 -3.03 -32.00
N ASN A 3 15.57 -1.89 -32.01
CA ASN A 3 15.69 -1.04 -30.81
C ASN A 3 14.33 -0.56 -30.27
N CYS A 4 13.24 -0.71 -31.05
CA CYS A 4 11.88 -0.32 -30.68
C CYS A 4 11.31 -1.13 -29.50
N ASP A 5 11.51 -2.45 -29.49
CA ASP A 5 10.90 -3.31 -28.46
C ASP A 5 11.48 -3.06 -27.07
N ARG A 6 12.79 -2.80 -27.00
CA ARG A 6 13.48 -2.44 -25.76
C ARG A 6 12.94 -1.11 -25.20
N ASP A 7 12.75 -0.11 -26.05
CA ASP A 7 12.23 1.19 -25.63
C ASP A 7 10.79 1.07 -25.08
N ILE A 8 9.97 0.19 -25.66
CA ILE A 8 8.61 -0.11 -25.20
C ILE A 8 8.65 -0.77 -23.82
N LEU A 9 9.46 -1.83 -23.67
CA LEU A 9 9.51 -2.63 -22.45
C LEU A 9 10.11 -1.87 -21.26
N ALA A 10 10.97 -0.89 -21.53
CA ALA A 10 11.64 -0.10 -20.50
C ALA A 10 10.70 0.79 -19.67
N VAL A 11 9.48 1.05 -20.13
CA VAL A 11 8.48 1.88 -19.43
C VAL A 11 7.34 1.06 -18.79
N LEU A 12 7.50 -0.27 -18.72
CA LEU A 12 6.52 -1.18 -18.12
C LEU A 12 7.05 -1.77 -16.81
N MET A 13 6.18 -1.81 -15.79
CA MET A 13 6.40 -2.54 -14.54
C MET A 13 5.41 -3.69 -14.45
N ALA A 14 5.87 -4.93 -14.67
CA ALA A 14 5.01 -6.11 -14.67
C ALA A 14 4.95 -6.80 -13.29
N ALA A 15 3.85 -7.47 -12.97
CA ALA A 15 3.84 -8.44 -11.89
C ALA A 15 4.71 -9.67 -12.24
N VAL A 16 5.33 -10.28 -11.24
CA VAL A 16 6.14 -11.50 -11.44
C VAL A 16 5.24 -12.75 -11.36
N PRO A 17 5.07 -13.52 -12.45
CA PRO A 17 4.32 -14.77 -12.42
C PRO A 17 5.04 -15.84 -11.57
N PRO A 18 4.33 -16.86 -11.06
CA PRO A 18 4.96 -17.95 -10.32
C PRO A 18 5.94 -18.73 -11.20
N GLU A 19 6.97 -19.32 -10.58
CA GLU A 19 7.90 -20.22 -11.27
C GLU A 19 7.29 -21.61 -11.52
N PRO A 20 7.66 -22.29 -12.62
CA PRO A 20 8.54 -21.82 -13.69
C PRO A 20 7.89 -20.73 -14.54
N TRP A 21 8.66 -19.69 -14.90
CA TRP A 21 8.11 -18.54 -15.59
C TRP A 21 7.58 -18.88 -16.99
N PRO A 22 6.42 -18.31 -17.38
CA PRO A 22 5.88 -18.48 -18.72
C PRO A 22 6.74 -17.76 -19.77
N GLN A 23 6.70 -18.27 -21.01
CA GLN A 23 7.55 -17.80 -22.11
C GLN A 23 7.44 -16.28 -22.36
N TRP A 24 6.22 -15.70 -22.27
CA TRP A 24 6.02 -14.27 -22.49
C TRP A 24 6.84 -13.41 -21.52
N PHE A 25 6.99 -13.87 -20.28
CA PHE A 25 7.70 -13.14 -19.24
C PHE A 25 9.21 -13.27 -19.42
N THR A 26 9.70 -14.48 -19.72
CA THR A 26 11.12 -14.66 -20.04
C THR A 26 11.52 -13.87 -21.29
N ASP A 27 10.67 -13.85 -22.31
CA ASP A 27 10.89 -13.03 -23.50
C ASP A 27 10.91 -11.53 -23.16
N ALA A 28 10.03 -11.05 -22.29
CA ALA A 28 10.00 -9.67 -21.85
C ALA A 28 11.29 -9.28 -21.10
N LEU A 29 11.74 -10.12 -20.17
CA LEU A 29 13.00 -9.93 -19.44
C LEU A 29 14.18 -9.85 -20.41
N ASP A 30 14.32 -10.86 -21.28
CA ASP A 30 15.43 -10.98 -22.22
C ASP A 30 15.45 -9.83 -23.26
N ARG A 31 14.30 -9.18 -23.49
CA ARG A 31 14.14 -8.03 -24.39
C ARG A 31 14.22 -6.66 -23.69
N GLY A 32 14.44 -6.64 -22.38
CA GLY A 32 14.73 -5.43 -21.63
C GLY A 32 13.53 -4.80 -20.91
N LEU A 33 12.66 -5.61 -20.31
CA LEU A 33 11.66 -5.16 -19.33
C LEU A 33 12.29 -4.22 -18.29
N GLY A 34 11.68 -3.05 -18.10
CA GLY A 34 12.22 -1.99 -17.25
C GLY A 34 12.09 -2.27 -15.76
N ALA A 35 10.93 -2.79 -15.34
CA ALA A 35 10.68 -3.04 -13.93
C ALA A 35 9.75 -4.24 -13.70
N VAL A 36 9.79 -4.77 -12.48
CA VAL A 36 8.81 -5.70 -11.94
C VAL A 36 8.33 -5.27 -10.56
N CYS A 37 7.08 -5.60 -10.22
CA CYS A 37 6.53 -5.45 -8.89
C CYS A 37 6.33 -6.82 -8.24
N LEU A 38 6.83 -6.97 -7.01
CA LEU A 38 6.62 -8.16 -6.20
C LEU A 38 5.34 -8.04 -5.37
N PHE A 39 4.60 -9.15 -5.32
CA PHE A 39 3.42 -9.34 -4.46
C PHE A 39 3.71 -10.40 -3.40
N ALA A 40 2.79 -10.56 -2.44
CA ALA A 40 2.93 -11.56 -1.37
C ALA A 40 3.12 -13.00 -1.91
N THR A 41 2.58 -13.30 -3.09
CA THR A 41 2.78 -14.59 -3.77
C THR A 41 4.23 -14.83 -4.21
N ASN A 42 5.04 -13.77 -4.34
CA ASN A 42 6.44 -13.85 -4.74
C ASN A 42 7.40 -13.93 -3.56
N THR A 43 6.93 -13.71 -2.34
CA THR A 43 7.74 -13.59 -1.11
C THR A 43 7.50 -14.74 -0.13
N VAL A 44 6.74 -15.75 -0.54
CA VAL A 44 6.50 -17.00 0.21
C VAL A 44 7.85 -17.67 0.51
N GLY A 45 8.05 -18.13 1.76
CA GLY A 45 9.34 -18.66 2.21
C GLY A 45 10.32 -17.57 2.69
N GLY A 46 9.86 -16.33 2.77
CA GLY A 46 10.54 -15.20 3.40
C GLY A 46 11.69 -14.60 2.60
N LEU A 47 12.53 -13.83 3.30
CA LEU A 47 13.56 -12.97 2.68
C LEU A 47 14.56 -13.74 1.81
N ARG A 48 14.93 -14.96 2.19
CA ARG A 48 15.91 -15.76 1.44
C ARG A 48 15.34 -16.26 0.10
N GLU A 49 14.09 -16.68 0.07
CA GLU A 49 13.48 -17.14 -1.19
C GLU A 49 13.20 -15.94 -2.11
N THR A 50 12.81 -14.81 -1.52
CA THR A 50 12.69 -13.54 -2.24
C THR A 50 14.04 -13.10 -2.86
N GLU A 51 15.16 -13.21 -2.12
CA GLU A 51 16.50 -12.92 -2.64
C GLU A 51 16.82 -13.82 -3.85
N ARG A 52 16.53 -15.13 -3.77
CA ARG A 52 16.77 -16.07 -4.88
C ARG A 52 15.95 -15.74 -6.12
N LEU A 53 14.69 -15.35 -5.94
CA LEU A 53 13.83 -14.92 -7.04
C LEU A 53 14.43 -13.69 -7.74
N ILE A 54 14.88 -12.71 -6.97
CA ILE A 54 15.48 -11.47 -7.50
C ILE A 54 16.82 -11.76 -8.19
N ASP A 55 17.65 -12.63 -7.62
CA ASP A 55 18.88 -13.11 -8.27
C ASP A 55 18.57 -13.79 -9.61
N HIS A 56 17.53 -14.62 -9.68
CA HIS A 56 17.12 -15.27 -10.93
C HIS A 56 16.62 -14.25 -11.97
N LEU A 57 15.87 -13.22 -11.56
CA LEU A 57 15.43 -12.14 -12.44
C LEU A 57 16.64 -11.39 -13.02
N ARG A 58 17.62 -11.07 -12.17
CA ARG A 58 18.82 -10.30 -12.55
C ARG A 58 19.87 -11.08 -13.31
N GLN A 59 19.88 -12.41 -13.23
CA GLN A 59 20.67 -13.24 -14.13
C GLN A 59 20.25 -13.09 -15.59
N ARG A 60 18.95 -12.79 -15.83
CA ARG A 60 18.40 -12.58 -17.17
C ARG A 60 18.41 -11.11 -17.58
N GLN A 61 18.01 -10.22 -16.66
CA GLN A 61 18.04 -8.78 -16.87
C GLN A 61 18.72 -8.06 -15.69
N PRO A 62 20.04 -7.83 -15.75
CA PRO A 62 20.83 -7.21 -14.67
C PRO A 62 20.34 -5.84 -14.19
N ASP A 63 19.74 -5.06 -15.10
CA ASP A 63 19.32 -3.68 -14.85
C ASP A 63 17.84 -3.56 -14.44
N ILE A 64 17.11 -4.68 -14.25
CA ILE A 64 15.69 -4.62 -13.89
C ILE A 64 15.49 -3.94 -12.55
N ILE A 65 14.54 -2.99 -12.51
CA ILE A 65 14.08 -2.40 -11.25
C ILE A 65 13.12 -3.36 -10.58
N VAL A 66 13.40 -3.71 -9.33
CA VAL A 66 12.49 -4.50 -8.49
C VAL A 66 11.80 -3.57 -7.50
N ALA A 67 10.48 -3.48 -7.61
CA ALA A 67 9.62 -2.67 -6.74
C ALA A 67 8.74 -3.56 -5.85
N ILE A 68 8.29 -3.01 -4.72
CA ILE A 68 7.39 -3.69 -3.79
C ILE A 68 6.56 -2.70 -2.97
N ASP A 69 5.35 -3.07 -2.58
CA ASP A 69 4.53 -2.34 -1.60
C ASP A 69 4.85 -2.81 -0.17
N GLU A 70 6.02 -2.45 0.36
CA GLU A 70 6.40 -2.75 1.75
C GLU A 70 6.19 -1.50 2.61
N GLU A 71 4.93 -1.20 2.94
CA GLU A 71 4.59 -0.03 3.75
C GLU A 71 4.86 -0.29 5.24
N GLY A 72 4.79 -1.55 5.68
CA GLY A 72 4.71 -1.96 7.08
C GLY A 72 3.26 -1.99 7.57
N GLY A 73 3.02 -2.54 8.77
CA GLY A 73 1.66 -2.67 9.28
C GLY A 73 0.85 -3.68 8.46
N ASP A 74 -0.34 -3.27 8.01
CA ASP A 74 -1.26 -4.14 7.27
C ASP A 74 -0.85 -4.36 5.81
N VAL A 75 0.00 -3.48 5.26
CA VAL A 75 0.51 -3.58 3.88
C VAL A 75 1.98 -3.98 3.94
N THR A 76 2.19 -5.29 3.95
CA THR A 76 3.48 -5.96 3.91
C THR A 76 3.42 -7.09 2.90
N ARG A 77 4.51 -7.28 2.15
CA ARG A 77 4.68 -8.39 1.21
C ARG A 77 5.77 -9.32 1.72
N LEU A 78 6.90 -8.78 2.17
CA LEU A 78 8.03 -9.56 2.68
C LEU A 78 7.72 -10.32 3.97
N GLN A 79 6.75 -9.84 4.74
CA GLN A 79 6.30 -10.46 5.99
C GLN A 79 4.84 -10.91 5.90
N ALA A 80 4.32 -11.19 4.70
CA ALA A 80 2.91 -11.55 4.52
C ALA A 80 2.50 -12.85 5.22
N GLU A 81 3.43 -13.78 5.45
CA GLU A 81 3.16 -15.07 6.13
C GLU A 81 2.91 -14.88 7.64
N ASP A 82 3.65 -13.99 8.31
CA ASP A 82 3.61 -13.82 9.77
C ASP A 82 2.98 -12.48 10.21
N GLY A 83 2.73 -11.57 9.27
CA GLY A 83 2.37 -10.17 9.52
C GLY A 83 3.56 -9.28 9.87
N SER A 84 3.44 -7.98 9.60
CA SER A 84 4.57 -7.04 9.75
C SER A 84 5.03 -6.89 11.19
N ALA A 85 6.35 -6.90 11.40
CA ALA A 85 6.99 -6.51 12.65
C ALA A 85 6.84 -5.01 12.96
N LEU A 86 6.53 -4.21 11.94
CA LEU A 86 6.30 -2.78 12.07
C LEU A 86 4.78 -2.48 12.15
N PRO A 87 4.40 -1.38 12.80
CA PRO A 87 3.02 -0.95 12.85
C PRO A 87 2.64 -0.18 11.57
N ASN A 88 1.35 0.11 11.47
CA ASN A 88 0.80 1.01 10.47
C ASN A 88 1.38 2.42 10.67
N ALA A 89 1.34 3.25 9.62
CA ALA A 89 1.91 4.59 9.67
C ALA A 89 1.25 5.45 10.76
N CYS A 90 -0.08 5.36 10.94
CA CYS A 90 -0.81 6.10 11.98
C CYS A 90 -0.37 5.76 13.42
N ALA A 91 0.20 4.58 13.61
CA ALA A 91 0.75 4.11 14.88
C ALA A 91 2.26 4.38 15.00
N THR A 92 2.81 5.26 14.15
CA THR A 92 4.21 5.69 14.16
C THR A 92 4.30 7.20 14.31
N GLY A 93 4.85 7.66 15.42
CA GLY A 93 5.12 9.09 15.64
C GLY A 93 6.26 9.61 14.76
N VAL A 94 6.31 10.94 14.55
CA VAL A 94 7.37 11.61 13.76
C VAL A 94 8.77 11.22 14.24
N ALA A 95 8.98 11.13 15.55
CA ALA A 95 10.28 10.78 16.14
C ALA A 95 10.73 9.33 15.83
N GLN A 96 9.77 8.44 15.54
CA GLN A 96 10.02 7.04 15.23
C GLN A 96 10.05 6.76 13.72
N ALA A 97 9.53 7.68 12.89
CA ALA A 97 9.37 7.49 11.46
C ALA A 97 10.69 7.20 10.72
N ARG A 98 11.81 7.80 11.16
CA ARG A 98 13.13 7.52 10.57
C ARG A 98 13.58 6.09 10.81
N GLU A 99 13.44 5.62 12.05
CA GLU A 99 13.81 4.25 12.44
C GLU A 99 12.92 3.22 11.74
N ARG A 100 11.62 3.51 11.63
CA ARG A 100 10.70 2.73 10.81
C ARG A 100 11.17 2.64 9.35
N GLY A 101 11.57 3.78 8.75
CA GLY A 101 12.15 3.82 7.41
C GLY A 101 13.41 2.97 7.27
N ARG A 102 14.28 2.95 8.30
CA ARG A 102 15.47 2.07 8.32
C ARG A 102 15.10 0.59 8.34
N TYR A 103 14.14 0.17 9.17
CA TYR A 103 13.71 -1.23 9.20
C TYR A 103 13.09 -1.67 7.88
N LEU A 104 12.26 -0.85 7.24
CA LEU A 104 11.77 -1.11 5.89
C LEU A 104 12.93 -1.21 4.90
N GLY A 105 13.89 -0.28 4.98
CA GLY A 105 15.08 -0.29 4.15
C GLY A 105 15.93 -1.56 4.35
N ASP A 106 16.05 -2.06 5.58
CA ASP A 106 16.77 -3.28 5.91
C ASP A 106 16.08 -4.53 5.32
N LEU A 107 14.74 -4.59 5.37
CA LEU A 107 13.95 -5.65 4.72
C LEU A 107 14.21 -5.67 3.20
N LEU A 108 14.12 -4.51 2.54
CA LEU A 108 14.35 -4.39 1.10
C LEU A 108 15.80 -4.72 0.73
N ALA A 109 16.76 -4.22 1.51
CA ALA A 109 18.18 -4.41 1.29
C ALA A 109 18.59 -5.89 1.47
N ALA A 110 17.95 -6.63 2.38
CA ALA A 110 18.18 -8.06 2.56
C ALA A 110 17.82 -8.92 1.33
N CYS A 111 16.89 -8.44 0.49
CA CYS A 111 16.48 -9.12 -0.75
C CYS A 111 16.95 -8.42 -2.03
N ASP A 112 17.73 -7.33 -1.92
CA ASP A 112 18.22 -6.54 -3.05
C ASP A 112 17.09 -5.88 -3.88
N ILE A 113 16.01 -5.47 -3.21
CA ILE A 113 14.90 -4.69 -3.79
C ILE A 113 15.33 -3.22 -3.97
N ASP A 114 14.95 -2.61 -5.08
CA ASP A 114 15.36 -1.26 -5.45
C ASP A 114 14.44 -0.19 -4.86
N LEU A 115 13.14 -0.33 -5.14
CA LEU A 115 12.12 0.69 -4.92
C LEU A 115 11.08 0.20 -3.92
N ASN A 116 10.95 0.91 -2.80
CA ASN A 116 9.76 0.80 -1.99
C ASN A 116 8.69 1.72 -2.56
N LEU A 117 7.49 1.18 -2.80
CA LEU A 117 6.30 1.96 -3.13
C LEU A 117 5.75 2.60 -1.84
N ALA A 118 6.58 3.35 -1.13
CA ALA A 118 6.30 3.99 0.16
C ALA A 118 7.26 5.19 0.35
N PRO A 119 6.93 6.20 1.17
CA PRO A 119 5.79 6.26 2.09
C PRO A 119 4.45 6.70 1.47
N VAL A 120 3.36 6.29 2.11
CA VAL A 120 2.04 6.91 1.93
C VAL A 120 2.06 8.29 2.61
N VAL A 121 1.81 9.34 1.82
CA VAL A 121 1.72 10.73 2.32
C VAL A 121 0.34 11.34 2.08
N ASP A 122 -0.65 10.49 1.83
CA ASP A 122 -2.06 10.87 1.89
C ASP A 122 -2.41 11.36 3.29
N VAL A 123 -3.14 12.48 3.40
CA VAL A 123 -3.61 13.02 4.68
C VAL A 123 -5.00 12.47 4.97
N ALA A 124 -5.14 11.64 6.01
CA ALA A 124 -6.37 10.93 6.34
C ALA A 124 -7.40 11.84 7.07
N THR A 125 -7.94 12.83 6.36
CA THR A 125 -8.98 13.73 6.88
C THR A 125 -10.34 13.04 7.06
N GLU A 126 -10.62 12.01 6.27
CA GLU A 126 -11.79 11.14 6.44
C GLU A 126 -11.41 9.92 7.28
N ALA A 127 -11.83 9.90 8.54
CA ALA A 127 -11.46 8.84 9.49
C ALA A 127 -11.97 7.46 9.07
N ALA A 128 -13.12 7.40 8.39
CA ALA A 128 -13.72 6.16 7.92
C ALA A 128 -13.25 5.75 6.51
N ASN A 129 -12.17 6.36 6.00
CA ASN A 129 -11.60 6.04 4.71
C ASN A 129 -11.20 4.56 4.66
N PRO A 130 -11.80 3.75 3.77
CA PRO A 130 -11.61 2.30 3.77
C PRO A 130 -10.26 1.86 3.17
N VAL A 131 -9.53 2.75 2.50
CA VAL A 131 -8.31 2.43 1.74
C VAL A 131 -7.06 3.01 2.37
N VAL A 132 -7.05 4.30 2.70
CA VAL A 132 -5.89 4.97 3.31
C VAL A 132 -5.92 4.75 4.81
N GLY A 133 -6.87 5.37 5.53
CA GLY A 133 -7.07 5.18 6.97
C GLY A 133 -5.75 5.06 7.76
N VAL A 134 -5.52 3.87 8.31
CA VAL A 134 -4.34 3.54 9.12
C VAL A 134 -2.99 3.61 8.37
N ARG A 135 -2.98 3.54 7.04
CA ARG A 135 -1.77 3.66 6.19
C ARG A 135 -1.25 5.09 6.11
N SER A 136 -2.05 6.09 6.45
CA SER A 136 -1.57 7.47 6.62
C SER A 136 -0.96 7.67 7.99
N PHE A 137 0.04 8.55 8.10
CA PHE A 137 0.61 8.95 9.39
C PHE A 137 -0.35 9.75 10.26
N SER A 138 -1.22 10.58 9.67
CA SER A 138 -2.09 11.49 10.42
C SER A 138 -3.17 12.13 9.55
N SER A 139 -4.18 12.72 10.19
CA SER A 139 -5.12 13.67 9.58
C SER A 139 -4.55 15.09 9.49
N ASP A 140 -3.37 15.35 10.07
CA ASP A 140 -2.66 16.62 10.01
C ASP A 140 -1.56 16.63 8.93
N PRO A 141 -1.64 17.53 7.92
CA PRO A 141 -0.65 17.63 6.84
C PRO A 141 0.78 17.85 7.32
N GLU A 142 1.01 18.62 8.39
CA GLU A 142 2.35 18.89 8.90
C GLU A 142 2.99 17.62 9.46
N THR A 143 2.23 16.88 10.28
CA THR A 143 2.64 15.58 10.82
C THR A 143 2.96 14.58 9.70
N VAL A 144 2.09 14.48 8.68
CA VAL A 144 2.31 13.60 7.52
C VAL A 144 3.59 14.00 6.77
N THR A 145 3.79 15.30 6.53
CA THR A 145 4.98 15.81 5.84
C THR A 145 6.25 15.44 6.59
N ARG A 146 6.30 15.68 7.91
CA ARG A 146 7.48 15.43 8.74
C ARG A 146 7.77 13.92 8.87
N ALA A 147 6.75 13.10 9.11
CA ALA A 147 6.93 11.65 9.20
C ALA A 147 7.31 11.04 7.84
N GLY A 148 6.75 11.56 6.74
CA GLY A 148 7.12 11.21 5.38
C GLY A 148 8.60 11.50 5.10
N ALA A 149 9.08 12.71 5.42
CA ALA A 149 10.49 13.11 5.28
C ALA A 149 11.43 12.17 6.03
N GLU A 150 11.13 11.87 7.30
CA GLU A 150 11.96 10.98 8.11
C GLU A 150 11.93 9.54 7.57
N THR A 151 10.80 9.05 7.07
CA THR A 151 10.70 7.72 6.45
C THR A 151 11.56 7.62 5.18
N ILE A 152 11.50 8.65 4.32
CA ILE A 152 12.36 8.78 3.13
C ILE A 152 13.82 8.76 3.53
N ALA A 153 14.21 9.55 4.53
CA ALA A 153 15.59 9.58 5.03
C ALA A 153 16.04 8.21 5.56
N GLY A 154 15.18 7.48 6.27
CA GLY A 154 15.46 6.13 6.76
C GLY A 154 15.68 5.11 5.63
N LEU A 155 14.86 5.14 4.57
CA LEU A 155 15.04 4.31 3.37
C LEU A 155 16.35 4.66 2.65
N ALA A 156 16.63 5.95 2.49
CA ALA A 156 17.85 6.44 1.84
C ALA A 156 19.13 6.03 2.59
N GLU A 157 19.10 5.99 3.93
CA GLU A 157 20.22 5.49 4.74
C GLU A 157 20.51 3.99 4.54
N ARG A 158 19.53 3.21 4.07
CA ARG A 158 19.70 1.82 3.65
C ARG A 158 19.92 1.69 2.14
N GLY A 159 20.11 2.82 1.47
CA GLY A 159 20.33 2.91 0.02
C GLY A 159 19.13 2.41 -0.78
N ARG A 160 17.90 2.49 -0.26
CA ARG A 160 16.68 2.05 -0.97
C ARG A 160 15.90 3.26 -1.48
N ALA A 161 15.33 3.14 -2.68
CA ALA A 161 14.54 4.20 -3.28
C ALA A 161 13.12 4.25 -2.66
N SER A 162 12.57 5.45 -2.61
CA SER A 162 11.26 5.78 -2.02
C SER A 162 10.29 6.30 -3.07
N CYS A 163 9.00 6.16 -2.82
CA CYS A 163 7.93 6.61 -3.70
C CYS A 163 6.79 7.24 -2.91
N LEU A 164 6.52 8.53 -3.13
CA LEU A 164 5.34 9.18 -2.53
C LEU A 164 4.07 8.68 -3.21
N LYS A 165 3.06 8.33 -2.41
CA LYS A 165 1.73 7.96 -2.94
C LYS A 165 0.58 8.39 -2.03
N HIS A 166 -0.64 8.60 -2.55
CA HIS A 166 -1.05 8.48 -3.96
C HIS A 166 -1.41 9.88 -4.50
N PHE A 167 -0.56 10.47 -5.33
CA PHE A 167 -0.75 11.85 -5.81
C PHE A 167 -2.09 12.01 -6.56
N PRO A 168 -2.90 13.05 -6.32
CA PRO A 168 -2.65 14.25 -5.51
C PRO A 168 -3.09 14.16 -4.03
N GLY A 169 -3.43 12.97 -3.54
CA GLY A 169 -3.91 12.71 -2.19
C GLY A 169 -5.24 11.96 -2.17
N HIS A 170 -5.26 10.80 -1.50
CA HIS A 170 -6.40 9.86 -1.44
C HIS A 170 -7.11 9.85 -0.06
N GLY A 171 -6.57 10.58 0.92
CA GLY A 171 -6.97 10.44 2.32
C GLY A 171 -8.37 10.94 2.69
N ASP A 172 -9.06 11.66 1.80
CA ASP A 172 -10.41 12.24 2.04
C ASP A 172 -11.55 11.48 1.35
N THR A 173 -11.35 10.20 1.04
CA THR A 173 -12.30 9.42 0.24
C THR A 173 -13.05 8.40 1.09
N ARG A 174 -14.35 8.22 0.82
CA ARG A 174 -15.18 7.13 1.40
C ARG A 174 -15.37 5.96 0.42
N THR A 175 -14.79 6.07 -0.77
CA THR A 175 -14.90 5.10 -1.86
C THR A 175 -13.57 4.40 -2.04
N ASP A 176 -13.62 3.07 -2.15
CA ASP A 176 -12.43 2.26 -2.44
C ASP A 176 -12.07 2.31 -3.93
N SER A 177 -10.85 2.79 -4.26
CA SER A 177 -10.33 2.87 -5.63
C SER A 177 -10.19 1.53 -6.33
N HIS A 178 -10.16 0.42 -5.60
CA HIS A 178 -10.20 -0.92 -6.20
C HIS A 178 -11.59 -1.26 -6.73
N ALA A 179 -12.64 -0.61 -6.24
CA ALA A 179 -14.04 -0.90 -6.57
C ALA A 179 -14.69 0.16 -7.47
N ALA A 180 -14.34 1.43 -7.30
CA ALA A 180 -14.88 2.54 -8.10
C ALA A 180 -13.95 3.76 -8.02
N THR A 181 -14.11 4.74 -8.91
CA THR A 181 -13.29 5.96 -8.92
C THR A 181 -13.62 6.86 -7.73
N PRO A 182 -12.70 7.05 -6.76
CA PRO A 182 -12.89 7.99 -5.66
C PRO A 182 -12.78 9.44 -6.15
N ARG A 183 -13.46 10.33 -5.43
CA ARG A 183 -13.46 11.77 -5.69
C ARG A 183 -13.09 12.51 -4.41
N VAL A 184 -12.13 13.42 -4.50
CA VAL A 184 -11.81 14.36 -3.41
C VAL A 184 -12.39 15.72 -3.77
N LEU A 185 -13.27 16.24 -2.91
CA LEU A 185 -13.99 17.48 -3.13
C LEU A 185 -13.44 18.58 -2.23
N GLY A 186 -13.40 19.80 -2.73
CA GLY A 186 -12.90 20.95 -1.99
C GLY A 186 -12.57 22.09 -2.96
N ASP A 187 -12.31 23.28 -2.44
CA ASP A 187 -11.74 24.34 -3.26
C ASP A 187 -10.23 24.10 -3.48
N ARG A 188 -9.67 24.74 -4.51
CA ARG A 188 -8.26 24.56 -4.88
C ARG A 188 -7.30 24.91 -3.74
N LYS A 189 -7.65 25.85 -2.86
CA LYS A 189 -6.81 26.25 -1.73
C LYS A 189 -6.80 25.17 -0.66
N ALA A 190 -7.95 24.63 -0.29
CA ALA A 190 -8.08 23.52 0.67
C ALA A 190 -7.32 22.28 0.17
N ILE A 191 -7.49 21.92 -1.10
CA ILE A 191 -6.72 20.82 -1.71
C ILE A 191 -5.22 21.09 -1.63
N ALA A 192 -4.78 22.31 -1.93
CA ALA A 192 -3.38 22.67 -1.91
C ALA A 192 -2.76 22.63 -0.51
N THR A 193 -3.45 23.17 0.51
CA THR A 193 -2.92 23.26 1.88
C THR A 193 -3.02 21.97 2.68
N THR A 194 -3.86 21.02 2.24
CA THR A 194 -4.06 19.74 2.92
C THR A 194 -3.42 18.59 2.14
N HIS A 195 -3.97 18.26 0.98
CA HIS A 195 -3.62 17.03 0.27
C HIS A 195 -2.33 17.15 -0.57
N LEU A 196 -2.12 18.30 -1.22
CA LEU A 196 -0.90 18.52 -2.00
C LEU A 196 0.30 18.94 -1.15
N ALA A 197 0.06 19.45 0.07
CA ALA A 197 1.11 20.01 0.92
C ALA A 197 2.28 19.03 1.18
N PRO A 198 2.03 17.75 1.54
CA PRO A 198 3.12 16.79 1.70
C PRO A 198 3.90 16.54 0.41
N PHE A 199 3.23 16.40 -0.74
CA PHE A 199 3.89 16.19 -2.02
C PHE A 199 4.76 17.39 -2.43
N ALA A 200 4.26 18.61 -2.24
CA ALA A 200 5.00 19.83 -2.56
C ALA A 200 6.24 19.99 -1.69
N ALA A 201 6.15 19.64 -0.39
CA ALA A 201 7.25 19.76 0.54
C ALA A 201 8.34 18.69 0.32
N LEU A 202 7.98 17.50 -0.15
CA LEU A 202 8.86 16.33 -0.24
C LEU A 202 9.36 16.05 -1.67
N ALA A 203 8.90 16.78 -2.68
CA ALA A 203 9.23 16.55 -4.08
C ALA A 203 10.74 16.59 -4.38
N SER A 204 11.55 17.33 -3.63
CA SER A 204 13.01 17.37 -3.82
C SER A 204 13.75 16.19 -3.19
N ASP A 205 13.11 15.48 -2.27
CA ASP A 205 13.77 14.52 -1.38
C ASP A 205 13.44 13.07 -1.74
N VAL A 206 12.40 12.85 -2.55
CA VAL A 206 11.94 11.52 -2.96
C VAL A 206 12.51 11.09 -4.33
N ASP A 207 12.66 9.79 -4.54
CA ASP A 207 13.11 9.20 -5.81
C ASP A 207 11.99 9.07 -6.85
N ALA A 208 10.75 8.83 -6.41
CA ALA A 208 9.59 8.54 -7.25
C ALA A 208 8.29 9.16 -6.72
N ILE A 209 7.32 9.42 -7.60
CA ILE A 209 5.95 9.80 -7.22
C ILE A 209 4.96 8.92 -7.99
N MET A 210 4.04 8.29 -7.26
CA MET A 210 2.95 7.50 -7.82
C MET A 210 1.65 8.30 -7.85
N THR A 211 1.00 8.36 -9.02
CA THR A 211 -0.32 8.98 -9.18
C THR A 211 -1.43 8.00 -8.84
N GLY A 212 -2.39 8.41 -8.01
CA GLY A 212 -3.57 7.61 -7.72
C GLY A 212 -4.67 7.71 -8.77
N HIS A 213 -5.56 6.73 -8.79
CA HIS A 213 -6.78 6.76 -9.58
C HIS A 213 -7.89 7.57 -8.90
N ILE A 214 -7.70 8.90 -8.82
CA ILE A 214 -8.56 9.81 -8.04
C ILE A 214 -9.00 10.98 -8.91
N GLU A 215 -10.28 11.34 -8.84
CA GLU A 215 -10.77 12.61 -9.40
C GLU A 215 -10.64 13.73 -8.36
N VAL A 216 -10.07 14.87 -8.78
CA VAL A 216 -10.02 16.09 -7.96
C VAL A 216 -10.48 17.27 -8.82
N PRO A 217 -11.80 17.53 -8.90
CA PRO A 217 -12.36 18.52 -9.83
C PRO A 217 -11.77 19.94 -9.71
N ALA A 218 -11.26 20.30 -8.53
CA ALA A 218 -10.62 21.59 -8.29
C ALA A 218 -9.22 21.74 -8.91
N LEU A 219 -8.59 20.62 -9.32
CA LEU A 219 -7.28 20.60 -9.96
C LEU A 219 -7.36 20.38 -11.47
N GLY A 220 -8.32 19.58 -11.92
CA GLY A 220 -8.53 19.31 -13.34
C GLY A 220 -9.61 18.27 -13.59
N GLU A 221 -9.91 18.05 -14.88
CA GLU A 221 -10.89 17.06 -15.32
C GLU A 221 -10.28 15.65 -15.38
N GLY A 222 -11.11 14.65 -15.07
CA GLY A 222 -10.75 13.23 -15.13
C GLY A 222 -9.90 12.74 -13.96
N VAL A 223 -9.51 11.47 -14.07
CA VAL A 223 -8.73 10.74 -13.07
C VAL A 223 -7.25 11.15 -13.16
N ALA A 224 -6.65 11.51 -12.02
CA ALA A 224 -5.30 12.08 -11.96
C ALA A 224 -4.25 11.26 -12.73
N SER A 225 -4.19 9.94 -12.53
CA SER A 225 -3.26 9.05 -13.23
C SER A 225 -3.39 9.03 -14.76
N LEU A 226 -4.54 9.44 -15.31
CA LEU A 226 -4.80 9.41 -16.75
C LEU A 226 -4.86 10.83 -17.36
N SER A 227 -4.67 11.87 -16.55
CA SER A 227 -4.87 13.26 -16.95
C SER A 227 -3.55 14.06 -16.94
N PRO A 228 -3.25 14.83 -18.01
CA PRO A 228 -2.00 15.60 -18.11
C PRO A 228 -1.76 16.58 -16.96
N TRP A 229 -2.84 17.17 -16.42
CA TRP A 229 -2.76 18.16 -15.35
C TRP A 229 -2.01 17.63 -14.11
N ALA A 230 -2.13 16.33 -13.81
CA ALA A 230 -1.48 15.74 -12.63
C ALA A 230 0.04 15.69 -12.82
N TYR A 231 0.49 15.25 -13.99
CA TYR A 231 1.90 15.18 -14.35
C TYR A 231 2.51 16.58 -14.46
N GLU A 232 1.81 17.52 -15.09
CA GLU A 232 2.22 18.93 -15.15
C GLU A 232 2.34 19.55 -13.76
N LEU A 233 1.38 19.27 -12.87
CA LEU A 233 1.42 19.74 -11.49
C LEU A 233 2.61 19.15 -10.74
N ILE A 234 2.86 17.83 -10.84
CA ILE A 234 4.04 17.19 -10.24
C ILE A 234 5.34 17.85 -10.75
N ARG A 235 5.47 18.06 -12.07
CA ARG A 235 6.64 18.76 -12.63
C ARG A 235 6.75 20.19 -12.13
N SER A 236 5.64 20.90 -11.94
CA SER A 236 5.63 22.27 -11.41
C SER A 236 6.08 22.37 -9.95
N LEU A 237 6.02 21.27 -9.18
CA LEU A 237 6.62 21.17 -7.85
C LEU A 237 8.15 21.05 -7.88
N GLY A 238 8.76 20.98 -9.07
CA GLY A 238 10.20 20.79 -9.25
C GLY A 238 10.64 19.33 -9.30
N PHE A 239 9.71 18.37 -9.28
CA PHE A 239 10.05 16.94 -9.33
C PHE A 239 10.59 16.52 -10.70
N THR A 240 11.82 16.02 -10.74
CA THR A 240 12.49 15.59 -11.98
C THR A 240 12.63 14.06 -12.13
N GLY A 241 12.30 13.30 -11.09
CA GLY A 241 12.37 11.83 -11.09
C GLY A 241 11.26 11.16 -11.90
N PRO A 242 11.21 9.81 -11.92
CA PRO A 242 10.14 9.05 -12.56
C PRO A 242 8.79 9.25 -11.86
N ILE A 243 7.75 9.50 -12.65
CA ILE A 243 6.34 9.50 -12.23
C ILE A 243 5.71 8.18 -12.68
N LEU A 244 5.11 7.46 -11.75
CA LEU A 244 4.52 6.16 -11.98
C LEU A 244 3.00 6.22 -11.82
N THR A 245 2.28 5.35 -12.50
CA THR A 245 0.85 5.16 -12.24
C THR A 245 0.63 4.32 -10.98
N ASP A 246 -0.54 4.40 -10.36
CA ASP A 246 -1.06 3.26 -9.57
C ASP A 246 -1.40 2.09 -10.52
N ALA A 247 -1.78 0.94 -9.97
CA ALA A 247 -2.03 -0.27 -10.74
C ALA A 247 -3.19 -0.09 -11.74
N LEU A 248 -2.88 -0.11 -13.04
CA LEU A 248 -3.84 0.25 -14.11
C LEU A 248 -5.02 -0.73 -14.28
N ASP A 249 -4.97 -1.90 -13.66
CA ASP A 249 -6.07 -2.87 -13.65
C ASP A 249 -7.17 -2.51 -12.64
N MET A 250 -6.90 -1.61 -11.69
CA MET A 250 -7.86 -1.13 -10.71
C MET A 250 -9.08 -0.49 -11.37
N ALA A 251 -10.27 -0.77 -10.82
CA ALA A 251 -11.53 -0.22 -11.34
C ALA A 251 -11.57 1.31 -11.30
N GLY A 252 -10.91 1.93 -10.31
CA GLY A 252 -10.83 3.38 -10.15
C GLY A 252 -10.18 4.11 -11.32
N ALA A 253 -9.36 3.44 -12.14
CA ALA A 253 -8.79 4.01 -13.37
C ALA A 253 -9.87 4.37 -14.41
N GLY A 254 -11.08 3.83 -14.26
CA GLY A 254 -12.21 4.12 -15.14
C GLY A 254 -12.10 3.42 -16.50
N GLU A 255 -12.88 3.88 -17.47
CA GLU A 255 -12.87 3.39 -18.84
C GLU A 255 -12.58 4.53 -19.81
N ASP A 256 -12.13 4.19 -21.02
CA ASP A 256 -12.00 5.16 -22.12
C ASP A 256 -12.72 4.63 -23.36
N PRO A 257 -14.02 4.97 -23.49
CA PRO A 257 -14.84 4.50 -24.62
C PRO A 257 -14.21 4.83 -25.98
N ALA A 258 -13.65 6.04 -26.13
CA ALA A 258 -13.10 6.49 -27.40
C ALA A 258 -11.89 5.65 -27.86
N LEU A 259 -11.01 5.25 -26.94
CA LEU A 259 -9.89 4.35 -27.26
C LEU A 259 -10.35 2.90 -27.43
N THR A 260 -11.34 2.45 -26.67
CA THR A 260 -11.89 1.10 -26.85
C THR A 260 -12.64 0.93 -28.16
N GLU A 261 -13.36 1.96 -28.63
CA GLU A 261 -14.00 2.00 -29.95
C GLU A 261 -12.98 1.97 -31.10
N ARG A 262 -11.75 2.45 -30.85
CA ARG A 262 -10.61 2.31 -31.76
C ARG A 262 -9.98 0.91 -31.76
N GLY A 263 -10.46 0.00 -30.92
CA GLY A 263 -10.02 -1.40 -30.86
C GLY A 263 -8.98 -1.69 -29.78
N LEU A 264 -8.65 -0.75 -28.88
CA LEU A 264 -7.82 -1.05 -27.72
C LEU A 264 -8.62 -1.79 -26.65
N THR A 265 -7.98 -2.72 -25.94
CA THR A 265 -8.57 -3.30 -24.72
C THR A 265 -8.69 -2.23 -23.63
N PRO A 266 -9.57 -2.40 -22.63
CA PRO A 266 -9.70 -1.42 -21.54
C PRO A 266 -8.38 -1.13 -20.83
N ILE A 267 -7.56 -2.15 -20.60
CA ILE A 267 -6.23 -1.97 -19.97
C ILE A 267 -5.25 -1.24 -20.91
N ALA A 268 -5.25 -1.55 -22.21
CA ALA A 268 -4.42 -0.84 -23.18
C ALA A 268 -4.84 0.63 -23.32
N ALA A 269 -6.14 0.92 -23.27
CA ALA A 269 -6.66 2.28 -23.30
C ALA A 269 -6.19 3.11 -22.10
N ARG A 270 -6.24 2.54 -20.88
CA ARG A 270 -5.73 3.18 -19.65
C ARG A 270 -4.22 3.42 -19.72
N ALA A 271 -3.45 2.41 -20.11
CA ALA A 271 -2.01 2.50 -20.28
C ALA A 271 -1.61 3.56 -21.31
N TYR A 272 -2.32 3.63 -22.44
CA TYR A 272 -2.11 4.63 -23.48
C TYR A 272 -2.35 6.04 -22.91
N ARG A 273 -3.47 6.25 -22.21
CA ARG A 273 -3.78 7.56 -21.62
C ARG A 273 -2.76 8.00 -20.59
N ALA A 274 -2.36 7.12 -19.68
CA ALA A 274 -1.36 7.44 -18.68
C ALA A 274 -0.01 7.83 -19.32
N LEU A 275 0.44 7.05 -20.32
CA LEU A 275 1.70 7.31 -21.02
C LEU A 275 1.70 8.67 -21.73
N VAL A 276 0.61 8.97 -22.45
CA VAL A 276 0.42 10.24 -23.17
C VAL A 276 0.26 11.41 -22.19
N ALA A 277 -0.39 11.19 -21.05
CA ALA A 277 -0.56 12.20 -20.01
C ALA A 277 0.75 12.60 -19.34
N GLY A 278 1.73 11.69 -19.28
CA GLY A 278 3.08 12.02 -18.80
C GLY A 278 3.73 10.96 -17.92
N ALA A 279 3.12 9.78 -17.75
CA ALA A 279 3.73 8.69 -16.98
C ALA A 279 5.10 8.31 -17.56
N ASP A 280 6.07 8.11 -16.66
CA ASP A 280 7.36 7.54 -17.01
C ASP A 280 7.29 6.01 -16.96
N LEU A 281 6.68 5.44 -15.91
CA LEU A 281 6.54 4.00 -15.69
C LEU A 281 5.08 3.61 -15.49
N LEU A 282 4.62 2.63 -16.27
CA LEU A 282 3.26 2.09 -16.17
C LEU A 282 3.26 0.91 -15.21
N CYS A 283 2.60 1.09 -14.06
CA CYS A 283 2.41 0.03 -13.08
C CYS A 283 1.29 -0.89 -13.56
N LEU A 284 1.69 -2.08 -14.01
CA LEU A 284 0.77 -3.09 -14.48
C LEU A 284 0.29 -3.91 -13.28
N GLY A 285 -1.00 -4.22 -13.30
CA GLY A 285 -1.74 -4.87 -12.23
C GLY A 285 -1.22 -6.21 -11.73
N ALA A 286 -1.93 -6.70 -10.72
CA ALA A 286 -1.53 -7.88 -9.95
C ALA A 286 -1.95 -9.21 -10.62
N PRO A 287 -1.39 -10.36 -10.18
CA PRO A 287 -1.89 -11.67 -10.57
C PRO A 287 -3.37 -11.89 -10.21
N PRO A 288 -4.10 -12.81 -10.90
CA PRO A 288 -3.64 -13.80 -11.89
C PRO A 288 -3.83 -13.37 -13.36
N ARG A 289 -4.02 -12.07 -13.62
CA ARG A 289 -4.24 -11.52 -14.98
C ARG A 289 -2.98 -10.89 -15.58
N GLU A 290 -1.81 -11.18 -15.02
CA GLU A 290 -0.55 -10.50 -15.34
C GLU A 290 -0.20 -10.55 -16.83
N HIS A 291 -0.49 -11.65 -17.53
CA HIS A 291 -0.20 -11.78 -18.96
C HIS A 291 -1.10 -10.91 -19.83
N GLU A 292 -2.41 -10.87 -19.53
CA GLU A 292 -3.38 -10.04 -20.26
C GLU A 292 -3.04 -8.55 -20.08
N ILE A 293 -2.77 -8.16 -18.83
CA ILE A 293 -2.44 -6.78 -18.47
C ILE A 293 -1.11 -6.36 -19.09
N PHE A 294 -0.10 -7.24 -19.06
CA PHE A 294 1.19 -7.01 -19.71
C PHE A 294 1.04 -6.78 -21.21
N THR A 295 0.26 -7.65 -21.88
CA THR A 295 -0.01 -7.54 -23.32
C THR A 295 -0.66 -6.20 -23.65
N GLY A 296 -1.70 -5.81 -22.89
CA GLY A 296 -2.36 -4.52 -23.09
C GLY A 296 -1.45 -3.32 -22.84
N GLY A 297 -0.58 -3.38 -21.82
CA GLY A 297 0.44 -2.36 -21.60
C GLY A 297 1.41 -2.23 -22.77
N TYR A 298 1.89 -3.35 -23.30
CA TYR A 298 2.76 -3.38 -24.49
C TYR A 298 2.08 -2.81 -25.74
N GLU A 299 0.85 -3.24 -26.03
CA GLU A 299 0.02 -2.74 -27.14
C GLU A 299 -0.23 -1.24 -27.04
N ALA A 300 -0.44 -0.72 -25.82
CA ALA A 300 -0.65 0.70 -25.59
C ALA A 300 0.53 1.56 -26.00
N VAL A 301 1.76 1.15 -25.63
CA VAL A 301 2.98 1.89 -26.01
C VAL A 301 3.19 1.81 -27.52
N GLN A 302 2.92 0.65 -28.14
CA GLN A 302 2.98 0.51 -29.61
C GLN A 302 1.99 1.44 -30.30
N ALA A 303 0.75 1.51 -29.83
CA ALA A 303 -0.27 2.40 -30.36
C ALA A 303 0.14 3.87 -30.21
N ALA A 304 0.69 4.26 -29.06
CA ALA A 304 1.15 5.63 -28.83
C ALA A 304 2.31 6.03 -29.77
N LEU A 305 3.23 5.11 -30.05
CA LEU A 305 4.30 5.31 -31.05
C LEU A 305 3.74 5.41 -32.47
N PHE A 306 2.80 4.54 -32.83
CA PHE A 306 2.18 4.52 -34.16
C PHE A 306 1.38 5.81 -34.42
N ASP A 307 0.64 6.28 -33.43
CA ASP A 307 -0.14 7.53 -33.49
C ASP A 307 0.75 8.78 -33.49
N GLY A 308 2.04 8.65 -33.16
CA GLY A 308 2.95 9.78 -32.96
C GLY A 308 2.66 10.60 -31.69
N ALA A 309 1.86 10.05 -30.76
CA ALA A 309 1.56 10.67 -29.47
C ALA A 309 2.80 10.68 -28.55
N ILE A 310 3.71 9.73 -28.75
CA ILE A 310 5.04 9.69 -28.17
C ILE A 310 6.05 9.26 -29.24
N ASP A 311 7.28 9.75 -29.16
CA ASP A 311 8.38 9.29 -30.00
C ASP A 311 9.38 8.43 -29.21
N ARG A 312 10.31 7.80 -29.94
CA ARG A 312 11.34 6.95 -29.31
C ARG A 312 12.27 7.72 -28.37
N ALA A 313 12.53 9.00 -28.65
CA ALA A 313 13.33 9.85 -27.78
C ALA A 313 12.61 10.09 -26.43
N GLY A 314 11.29 10.30 -26.46
CA GLY A 314 10.44 10.43 -25.30
C GLY A 314 10.39 9.17 -24.45
N LEU A 315 10.38 7.97 -25.05
CA LEU A 315 10.51 6.70 -24.32
C LEU A 315 11.91 6.55 -23.70
N ALA A 316 12.96 6.86 -24.44
CA ALA A 316 14.33 6.77 -23.93
C ALA A 316 14.57 7.72 -22.73
N GLN A 317 13.98 8.91 -22.73
CA GLN A 317 14.04 9.84 -21.59
C GLN A 317 13.32 9.28 -20.36
N ARG A 318 12.16 8.65 -20.53
CA ARG A 318 11.43 7.99 -19.44
C ARG A 318 12.24 6.82 -18.88
N ALA A 319 12.77 5.96 -19.75
CA ALA A 319 13.64 4.85 -19.38
C ALA A 319 14.89 5.34 -18.61
N ALA A 320 15.48 6.47 -19.02
CA ALA A 320 16.61 7.06 -18.30
C ALA A 320 16.24 7.53 -16.89
N ARG A 321 15.04 8.12 -16.69
CA ARG A 321 14.52 8.44 -15.35
C ARG A 321 14.29 7.19 -14.52
N ILE A 322 13.70 6.15 -15.10
CA ILE A 322 13.43 4.87 -14.41
C ILE A 322 14.73 4.20 -13.97
N ALA A 323 15.76 4.19 -14.83
CA ALA A 323 17.06 3.61 -14.50
C ALA A 323 17.72 4.27 -13.27
N THR A 324 17.36 5.51 -12.94
CA THR A 324 17.84 6.18 -11.72
C THR A 324 17.33 5.52 -10.43
N LEU A 325 16.33 4.64 -10.50
CA LEU A 325 15.79 3.91 -9.35
C LEU A 325 16.62 2.70 -8.95
N ARG A 326 17.56 2.25 -9.80
CA ARG A 326 18.38 1.07 -9.49
C ARG A 326 19.22 1.35 -8.23
N ARG A 327 19.17 0.43 -7.27
CA ARG A 327 19.93 0.47 -6.01
C ARG A 327 20.66 -0.87 -5.85
N PRO A 328 21.88 -1.02 -6.38
CA PRO A 328 22.66 -2.26 -6.27
C PRO A 328 22.83 -2.73 -4.82
N ALA A 329 23.07 -4.04 -4.69
CA ALA A 329 22.98 -4.77 -3.43
C ALA A 329 23.77 -4.15 -2.28
N THR A 330 23.06 -3.98 -1.16
CA THR A 330 23.62 -3.85 0.18
C THR A 330 22.97 -4.93 1.03
N ARG A 331 23.66 -6.05 1.30
CA ARG A 331 23.06 -7.17 2.05
C ARG A 331 22.98 -6.82 3.53
N ALA A 332 21.84 -6.27 3.93
CA ALA A 332 21.54 -5.97 5.33
C ALA A 332 21.14 -7.23 6.09
N ARG A 333 21.40 -7.25 7.40
CA ARG A 333 20.83 -8.24 8.31
C ARG A 333 19.64 -7.61 9.01
N VAL A 334 18.48 -8.25 8.93
CA VAL A 334 17.28 -7.83 9.64
C VAL A 334 17.29 -8.44 11.04
N ASP A 335 17.17 -7.61 12.07
CA ASP A 335 16.89 -8.05 13.44
C ASP A 335 15.38 -8.00 13.67
N GLU A 336 14.71 -9.11 13.36
CA GLU A 336 13.26 -9.26 13.46
C GLU A 336 12.73 -9.06 14.90
N ALA A 337 13.51 -9.45 15.90
CA ALA A 337 13.12 -9.28 17.30
C ALA A 337 13.16 -7.82 17.71
N ALA A 338 14.24 -7.10 17.37
CA ALA A 338 14.34 -5.67 17.62
C ALA A 338 13.29 -4.88 16.84
N ALA A 339 13.02 -5.25 15.58
CA ALA A 339 11.98 -4.65 14.76
C ALA A 339 10.60 -4.80 15.39
N LEU A 340 10.28 -6.01 15.88
CA LEU A 340 9.01 -6.27 16.56
C LEU A 340 8.90 -5.52 17.89
N GLU A 341 9.96 -5.48 18.70
CA GLU A 341 9.97 -4.71 19.96
C GLU A 341 9.72 -3.22 19.70
N PHE A 342 10.45 -2.64 18.73
CA PHE A 342 10.24 -1.27 18.28
C PHE A 342 8.80 -1.05 17.80
N GLY A 343 8.29 -1.95 16.96
CA GLY A 343 6.97 -1.82 16.37
C GLY A 343 5.85 -1.94 17.39
N THR A 344 5.96 -2.89 18.32
CA THR A 344 5.03 -3.07 19.44
C THR A 344 5.04 -1.85 20.35
N SER A 345 6.20 -1.27 20.66
CA SER A 345 6.28 -0.03 21.44
C SER A 345 5.56 1.14 20.76
N CYS A 346 5.70 1.26 19.43
CA CYS A 346 5.03 2.29 18.66
C CYS A 346 3.50 2.09 18.64
N ALA A 347 3.06 0.86 18.38
CA ALA A 347 1.63 0.50 18.40
C ALA A 347 0.99 0.75 19.77
N LEU A 348 1.68 0.36 20.85
CA LEU A 348 1.20 0.55 22.21
C LEU A 348 1.00 2.04 22.56
N ALA A 349 1.91 2.91 22.13
CA ALA A 349 1.82 4.36 22.35
C ALA A 349 0.61 4.99 21.63
N HIS A 350 0.13 4.38 20.53
CA HIS A 350 -0.99 4.88 19.73
C HIS A 350 -2.30 4.11 19.96
N ALA A 351 -2.27 3.02 20.73
CA ALA A 351 -3.47 2.33 21.17
C ALA A 351 -4.34 3.25 22.05
N ARG A 352 -5.66 3.15 21.91
CA ARG A 352 -6.64 3.96 22.65
C ARG A 352 -7.76 3.09 23.21
N ALA A 353 -8.15 3.35 24.45
CA ALA A 353 -9.28 2.70 25.09
C ALA A 353 -10.46 3.66 25.21
N ILE A 354 -11.66 3.18 24.92
CA ILE A 354 -12.93 3.86 25.20
C ILE A 354 -13.68 3.00 26.22
N GLY A 355 -13.93 3.57 27.39
CA GLY A 355 -14.41 2.82 28.56
C GLY A 355 -13.30 2.04 29.26
N ASP A 356 -13.68 1.11 30.13
CA ASP A 356 -12.73 0.26 30.85
C ASP A 356 -12.16 -0.82 29.91
N VAL A 357 -10.83 -0.98 29.87
CA VAL A 357 -10.21 -2.11 29.18
C VAL A 357 -10.48 -3.37 29.98
N VAL A 358 -11.33 -4.24 29.44
CA VAL A 358 -11.61 -5.55 30.03
C VAL A 358 -10.35 -6.40 29.93
N ARG A 359 -9.67 -6.59 31.06
CA ARG A 359 -8.54 -7.52 31.17
C ARG A 359 -9.11 -8.93 31.24
N THR A 360 -8.70 -9.78 30.32
CA THR A 360 -9.21 -11.15 30.25
C THR A 360 -8.08 -12.15 30.09
N ALA A 361 -8.19 -13.25 30.82
CA ALA A 361 -7.27 -14.37 30.74
C ALA A 361 -7.63 -15.32 29.59
N ALA A 362 -8.93 -15.56 29.35
CA ALA A 362 -9.45 -16.48 28.36
C ALA A 362 -10.66 -15.88 27.65
N PHE A 363 -10.56 -15.79 26.32
CA PHE A 363 -11.59 -15.20 25.47
C PHE A 363 -11.73 -15.99 24.16
N ASP A 364 -12.85 -15.77 23.49
CA ASP A 364 -13.04 -16.12 22.08
C ASP A 364 -13.07 -14.86 21.21
N LEU A 365 -12.71 -15.03 19.93
CA LEU A 365 -12.70 -13.96 18.94
C LEU A 365 -13.83 -14.14 17.96
N LEU A 366 -14.65 -13.11 17.79
CA LEU A 366 -15.61 -13.01 16.70
C LEU A 366 -15.10 -11.98 15.68
N ASP A 367 -14.74 -12.44 14.48
CA ASP A 367 -14.31 -11.55 13.39
C ASP A 367 -15.52 -11.14 12.55
N VAL A 368 -16.02 -9.92 12.78
CA VAL A 368 -17.18 -9.37 12.06
C VAL A 368 -16.78 -8.58 10.83
N ARG A 369 -15.49 -8.48 10.49
CA ARG A 369 -15.04 -7.71 9.33
C ARG A 369 -15.59 -8.33 8.04
N SER A 370 -15.99 -7.50 7.08
CA SER A 370 -16.47 -7.97 5.76
C SER A 370 -15.32 -8.31 4.82
N ARG A 371 -14.15 -7.69 5.03
CA ARG A 371 -12.94 -7.92 4.24
C ARG A 371 -11.75 -8.12 5.19
N PRO A 372 -11.33 -9.36 5.47
CA PRO A 372 -10.14 -9.61 6.28
C PRO A 372 -8.81 -9.30 5.55
N ALA A 373 -8.87 -9.05 4.23
CA ALA A 373 -7.75 -8.61 3.40
C ALA A 373 -8.07 -7.23 2.79
N TYR A 374 -7.31 -6.20 3.16
CA TYR A 374 -7.35 -4.89 2.53
C TYR A 374 -6.01 -4.63 1.84
N ALA A 375 -6.02 -4.07 0.63
CA ALA A 375 -4.82 -3.64 -0.12
C ALA A 375 -3.68 -4.68 -0.22
N ALA A 376 -4.04 -5.92 -0.63
CA ALA A 376 -3.14 -6.98 -1.12
C ALA A 376 -2.30 -7.79 -0.10
N ALA A 377 -2.64 -7.79 1.20
CA ALA A 377 -2.14 -8.79 2.16
C ALA A 377 -3.29 -9.41 2.98
N THR A 378 -3.21 -10.73 3.25
CA THR A 378 -4.14 -11.39 4.17
C THR A 378 -3.65 -11.15 5.59
N THR A 379 -4.45 -10.48 6.41
CA THR A 379 -4.14 -10.25 7.83
C THR A 379 -4.54 -11.43 8.72
N ALA A 380 -5.08 -12.49 8.10
CA ALA A 380 -5.58 -13.69 8.76
C ALA A 380 -4.51 -14.48 9.54
N PRO A 381 -3.26 -14.66 9.05
CA PRO A 381 -2.24 -15.41 9.80
C PRO A 381 -1.90 -14.75 11.14
N ALA A 382 -1.66 -13.43 11.15
CA ALA A 382 -1.32 -12.71 12.38
C ALA A 382 -2.43 -12.79 13.43
N ILE A 383 -3.70 -12.73 13.02
CA ILE A 383 -4.85 -12.91 13.92
C ILE A 383 -4.97 -14.35 14.42
N ALA A 384 -4.72 -15.33 13.55
CA ALA A 384 -4.68 -16.74 13.93
C ALA A 384 -3.60 -17.02 14.98
N ASP A 385 -2.40 -16.47 14.79
CA ASP A 385 -1.29 -16.59 15.74
C ASP A 385 -1.59 -15.91 17.07
N PHE A 386 -2.18 -14.70 17.02
CA PHE A 386 -2.63 -14.01 18.22
C PHE A 386 -3.66 -14.85 18.99
N ALA A 387 -4.66 -15.40 18.30
CA ALA A 387 -5.66 -16.27 18.91
C ALA A 387 -5.03 -17.53 19.53
N ALA A 388 -4.16 -18.21 18.77
CA ALA A 388 -3.46 -19.40 19.21
C ALA A 388 -2.59 -19.15 20.45
N SER A 389 -1.92 -17.99 20.53
CA SER A 389 -1.09 -17.59 21.68
C SER A 389 -1.91 -17.44 22.99
N ARG A 390 -3.23 -17.34 22.87
CA ARG A 390 -4.18 -17.15 23.98
C ARG A 390 -5.17 -18.30 24.16
N ASP A 391 -4.99 -19.42 23.45
CA ASP A 391 -5.96 -20.52 23.39
C ASP A 391 -7.37 -20.01 22.99
N ALA A 392 -7.45 -18.93 22.20
CA ALA A 392 -8.69 -18.32 21.78
C ALA A 392 -9.21 -18.99 20.50
N ARG A 393 -10.53 -19.20 20.44
CA ARG A 393 -11.19 -19.75 19.25
C ARG A 393 -11.68 -18.59 18.37
N ILE A 394 -11.51 -18.72 17.06
CA ILE A 394 -11.98 -17.71 16.08
C ILE A 394 -13.31 -18.18 15.49
N TYR A 395 -14.28 -17.29 15.50
CA TYR A 395 -15.60 -17.46 14.92
C TYR A 395 -15.89 -16.36 13.90
N LEU A 396 -16.68 -16.69 12.88
CA LEU A 396 -17.19 -15.74 11.90
C LEU A 396 -18.67 -15.41 12.10
N GLU A 397 -19.36 -16.24 12.90
CA GLU A 397 -20.79 -16.17 13.15
C GLU A 397 -21.05 -16.25 14.65
N LEU A 398 -21.80 -15.30 15.20
CA LEU A 398 -22.09 -15.20 16.63
C LEU A 398 -22.77 -16.46 17.17
N ALA A 399 -23.67 -17.07 16.40
CA ALA A 399 -24.41 -18.26 16.80
C ALA A 399 -23.51 -19.49 17.09
N ALA A 400 -22.26 -19.48 16.61
CA ALA A 400 -21.29 -20.52 16.86
C ALA A 400 -20.44 -20.28 18.12
N VAL A 401 -20.50 -19.07 18.71
CA VAL A 401 -19.70 -18.66 19.86
C VAL A 401 -20.32 -19.21 21.15
N PRO A 402 -19.61 -20.04 21.93
CA PRO A 402 -20.09 -20.49 23.24
C PRO A 402 -20.12 -19.34 24.26
N ALA A 403 -21.04 -19.40 25.22
CA ALA A 403 -21.17 -18.39 26.27
C ALA A 403 -20.28 -18.66 27.51
N ASP A 404 -19.25 -19.50 27.38
CA ASP A 404 -18.40 -19.95 28.50
C ASP A 404 -17.14 -19.11 28.71
N ARG A 405 -16.83 -18.20 27.77
CA ARG A 405 -15.65 -17.32 27.80
C ARG A 405 -16.04 -15.87 27.50
N ASP A 406 -15.14 -14.96 27.86
CA ASP A 406 -15.24 -13.55 27.44
C ASP A 406 -15.21 -13.48 25.91
N LEU A 407 -15.87 -12.47 25.34
CA LEU A 407 -15.91 -12.28 23.88
C LEU A 407 -15.15 -11.01 23.49
N ILE A 408 -14.26 -11.15 22.52
CA ILE A 408 -13.62 -10.05 21.82
C ILE A 408 -14.18 -10.02 20.39
N ILE A 409 -14.69 -8.87 19.96
CA ILE A 409 -15.25 -8.65 18.62
C ILE A 409 -14.24 -7.81 17.81
N ILE A 410 -13.71 -8.35 16.72
CA ILE A 410 -12.75 -7.63 15.85
C ILE A 410 -13.50 -6.83 14.80
N THR A 411 -13.20 -5.53 14.71
CA THR A 411 -13.79 -4.61 13.71
C THR A 411 -12.69 -3.82 12.99
N ARG A 412 -13.02 -3.22 11.85
CA ARG A 412 -12.16 -2.33 11.06
C ARG A 412 -12.91 -1.11 10.56
N ASN A 413 -14.00 -1.29 9.81
CA ASN A 413 -14.71 -0.18 9.13
C ASN A 413 -16.23 -0.24 9.32
N PRO A 414 -16.77 -0.42 10.53
CA PRO A 414 -18.21 -0.51 10.74
C PRO A 414 -18.94 0.81 10.41
N ALA A 415 -18.25 1.93 10.19
CA ALA A 415 -18.88 3.19 9.76
C ALA A 415 -19.22 3.21 8.25
N THR A 416 -18.41 2.57 7.42
CA THR A 416 -18.55 2.59 5.95
C THR A 416 -18.94 1.23 5.36
N ASP A 417 -18.87 0.15 6.14
CA ASP A 417 -19.31 -1.18 5.75
C ASP A 417 -20.58 -1.59 6.51
N ALA A 418 -21.71 -1.67 5.80
CA ALA A 418 -23.00 -2.01 6.40
C ALA A 418 -23.05 -3.45 6.91
N ALA A 419 -22.44 -4.40 6.20
CA ALA A 419 -22.47 -5.80 6.59
C ALA A 419 -21.62 -6.06 7.84
N GLU A 420 -20.52 -5.34 8.01
CA GLU A 420 -19.73 -5.36 9.25
C GLU A 420 -20.50 -4.72 10.41
N ARG A 421 -21.13 -3.57 10.17
CA ARG A 421 -21.94 -2.87 11.18
C ARG A 421 -23.11 -3.71 11.69
N ASP A 422 -23.89 -4.31 10.78
CA ASP A 422 -25.05 -5.11 11.16
C ASP A 422 -24.64 -6.33 12.01
N ARG A 423 -23.50 -6.95 11.68
CA ARG A 423 -22.92 -8.06 12.47
C ARG A 423 -22.42 -7.60 13.83
N LEU A 424 -21.77 -6.44 13.90
CA LEU A 424 -21.34 -5.83 15.16
C LEU A 424 -22.53 -5.51 16.06
N ASP A 425 -23.55 -4.83 15.53
CA ASP A 425 -24.73 -4.42 16.28
C ASP A 425 -25.50 -5.64 16.82
N ALA A 426 -25.64 -6.69 16.01
CA ALA A 426 -26.23 -7.95 16.44
C ALA A 426 -25.44 -8.60 17.59
N ALA A 427 -24.10 -8.63 17.48
CA ALA A 427 -23.23 -9.18 18.51
C ALA A 427 -23.29 -8.37 19.82
N LEU A 428 -23.28 -7.04 19.75
CA LEU A 428 -23.36 -6.18 20.94
C LEU A 428 -24.76 -6.21 21.60
N ALA A 429 -25.82 -6.45 20.82
CA ALA A 429 -27.17 -6.63 21.37
C ALA A 429 -27.29 -7.90 22.23
N GLU A 430 -26.58 -8.97 21.87
CA GLU A 430 -26.57 -10.25 22.61
C GLU A 430 -25.49 -10.30 23.69
N ARG A 431 -24.31 -9.71 23.43
CA ARG A 431 -23.10 -9.73 24.27
C ARG A 431 -22.62 -8.30 24.57
N GLY A 432 -23.46 -7.52 25.26
CA GLY A 432 -23.19 -6.10 25.54
C GLY A 432 -22.00 -5.80 26.46
N ASP A 433 -21.38 -6.84 27.04
CA ASP A 433 -20.15 -6.80 27.83
C ASP A 433 -18.89 -7.13 27.00
N ALA A 434 -19.05 -7.53 25.73
CA ALA A 434 -17.93 -7.85 24.85
C ALA A 434 -16.99 -6.66 24.64
N LEU A 435 -15.69 -6.96 24.53
CA LEU A 435 -14.69 -5.99 24.15
C LEU A 435 -14.64 -5.87 22.62
N VAL A 436 -14.79 -4.66 22.10
CA VAL A 436 -14.56 -4.39 20.68
C VAL A 436 -13.08 -4.09 20.45
N LEU A 437 -12.37 -4.99 19.77
CA LEU A 437 -11.02 -4.75 19.29
C LEU A 437 -11.09 -4.07 17.91
N HIS A 438 -10.99 -2.74 17.91
CA HIS A 438 -11.08 -1.93 16.70
C HIS A 438 -9.71 -1.77 16.04
N THR A 439 -9.63 -2.15 14.77
CA THR A 439 -8.37 -2.20 14.00
C THR A 439 -8.25 -1.08 12.95
N GLY A 440 -9.26 -0.21 12.87
CA GLY A 440 -9.22 1.03 12.09
C GLY A 440 -8.66 2.20 12.88
N LEU A 441 -8.75 3.40 12.32
CA LEU A 441 -8.37 4.62 13.03
C LEU A 441 -9.25 4.79 14.27
N ALA A 442 -8.65 5.19 15.39
CA ALA A 442 -9.39 5.38 16.65
C ALA A 442 -10.55 6.39 16.52
N ALA A 443 -10.43 7.39 15.64
CA ALA A 443 -11.48 8.36 15.36
C ALA A 443 -12.70 7.77 14.62
N ALA A 444 -12.58 6.58 14.03
CA ALA A 444 -13.66 5.83 13.37
C ALA A 444 -14.12 4.61 14.19
N ALA A 445 -13.68 4.51 15.45
CA ALA A 445 -14.10 3.42 16.33
C ALA A 445 -15.62 3.46 16.56
N PRO A 446 -16.28 2.29 16.61
CA PRO A 446 -17.72 2.22 16.86
C PRO A 446 -18.05 2.63 18.30
N GLU A 447 -19.29 3.06 18.52
CA GLU A 447 -19.81 3.29 19.86
C GLU A 447 -20.10 1.95 20.54
N ALA A 448 -19.29 1.59 21.54
CA ALA A 448 -19.53 0.44 22.40
C ALA A 448 -19.01 0.71 23.81
N ARG A 449 -19.46 -0.10 24.78
CA ARG A 449 -19.09 0.07 26.20
C ARG A 449 -17.59 -0.11 26.45
N HIS A 450 -16.99 -1.07 25.77
CA HIS A 450 -15.59 -1.44 25.88
C HIS A 450 -14.99 -1.46 24.48
N VAL A 451 -14.14 -0.49 24.16
CA VAL A 451 -13.42 -0.46 22.88
C VAL A 451 -11.93 -0.36 23.15
N LEU A 452 -11.16 -1.20 22.48
CA LEU A 452 -9.72 -1.07 22.36
C LEU A 452 -9.37 -0.85 20.88
N ALA A 453 -9.01 0.39 20.54
CA ALA A 453 -8.54 0.75 19.20
C ALA A 453 -7.03 0.56 19.09
N ILE A 454 -6.60 -0.43 18.31
CA ILE A 454 -5.19 -0.79 18.10
C ILE A 454 -4.63 -0.35 16.74
N GLN A 455 -5.46 0.26 15.88
CA GLN A 455 -5.03 0.90 14.64
C GLN A 455 -4.33 -0.02 13.61
N GLY A 456 -4.54 -1.33 13.70
CA GLY A 456 -4.02 -2.29 12.72
C GLY A 456 -4.15 -3.73 13.16
N VAL A 457 -3.67 -4.64 12.33
CA VAL A 457 -3.67 -6.10 12.56
C VAL A 457 -2.32 -6.75 12.25
N SER A 458 -1.27 -5.95 12.05
CA SER A 458 0.09 -6.49 11.99
C SER A 458 0.51 -7.15 13.32
N ARG A 459 1.56 -7.97 13.25
CA ARG A 459 2.16 -8.65 14.42
C ARG A 459 2.49 -7.65 15.54
N ALA A 460 2.97 -6.46 15.19
CA ALA A 460 3.23 -5.36 16.13
C ALA A 460 1.97 -4.92 16.90
N HIS A 461 0.85 -4.71 16.22
CA HIS A 461 -0.40 -4.23 16.85
C HIS A 461 -1.02 -5.31 17.73
N LEU A 462 -1.00 -6.57 17.28
CA LEU A 462 -1.57 -7.68 18.05
C LEU A 462 -0.72 -8.01 19.29
N ALA A 463 0.61 -7.88 19.20
CA ALA A 463 1.48 -7.94 20.37
C ALA A 463 1.18 -6.81 21.37
N ALA A 464 0.94 -5.58 20.90
CA ALA A 464 0.52 -4.48 21.76
C ALA A 464 -0.85 -4.73 22.40
N ALA A 465 -1.80 -5.28 21.64
CA ALA A 465 -3.11 -5.69 22.14
C ALA A 465 -2.98 -6.74 23.25
N ASP A 466 -2.11 -7.74 23.06
CA ASP A 466 -1.88 -8.78 24.08
C ASP A 466 -1.36 -8.20 25.40
N LEU A 467 -0.37 -7.29 25.34
CA LEU A 467 0.16 -6.61 26.53
C LEU A 467 -0.92 -5.83 27.29
N LEU A 468 -1.81 -5.15 26.56
CA LEU A 468 -2.94 -4.40 27.14
C LEU A 468 -3.97 -5.33 27.78
N LEU A 469 -4.31 -6.43 27.13
CA LEU A 469 -5.28 -7.42 27.63
C LEU A 469 -4.75 -8.15 28.88
N ARG A 470 -3.45 -8.40 28.97
CA ARG A 470 -2.78 -8.94 30.17
C ARG A 470 -2.67 -7.93 31.32
N GLY A 471 -2.86 -6.63 31.03
CA GLY A 471 -2.60 -5.56 31.99
C GLY A 471 -1.11 -5.36 32.29
N GLU A 472 -0.23 -5.83 31.41
CA GLU A 472 1.22 -5.63 31.46
C GLU A 472 1.63 -4.26 30.90
N ALA A 473 0.70 -3.60 30.20
CA ALA A 473 0.83 -2.24 29.72
C ALA A 473 -0.47 -1.44 29.89
N THR A 474 -0.38 -0.13 29.67
CA THR A 474 -1.53 0.79 29.59
C THR A 474 -1.54 1.49 28.24
N CYS A 475 -2.72 1.89 27.76
CA CYS A 475 -2.83 2.68 26.54
C CYS A 475 -2.02 3.98 26.67
N GLY A 476 -1.51 4.48 25.54
CA GLY A 476 -0.91 5.81 25.48
C GLY A 476 -1.93 6.89 25.89
N SER A 477 -1.43 7.93 26.57
CA SER A 477 -2.22 9.09 26.99
C SER A 477 -2.82 9.88 25.84
#